data_AF-A0A8T1NAW9-F1
#
_entry.id   AF-A0A8T1NAW9-F1
#
_cell.length_a   1.000
_cell.length_b   1.000
_cell.length_c   1.000
_cell.angle_alpha   90.00
_cell.angle_beta   90.00
_cell.angle_gamma   90.00
#
_symmetry.space_group_name_H-M   'P 1'
#
loop_
_entity.id
_entity.type
_entity.pdbx_description
1 polymer ?
#
loop_
_entity_poly.entity_id
_entity_poly.type
_entity_poly.pdbx_seq_one_letter_code
_entity_poly.pdbx_strand_id
1 'polypeptide(L)'
;MMRKREVFWISLFQVARLNSSYPGGLELYIKTARELLADSKAGKNPFDGFTPSVPKGEVLTFGDENFINFEESGVREAQKAAFVLVAGGLGERLGYNGIKVALPADTTTGACFLQQYIESILALQEASGRLTQGDCQTQIPLVIMTSDDTHTRIVELLESNLYFGMEPTQVKLLKQEKVACLDDNDARLAVEPRNKYRIQTKPHGHGDVHSLLFSSGLLKVWHDAGLRWVLFFQDTNGLLFKAIPAALGVSATRQYHVNSLTVPRKAKEAIGGITKLTHADGRTMVINVEYNQLDPLLRATGHDDGDVNDETGYSPFPGNINQLILELDPYIEELTKTGGAIKEFVNPKYKDASKTSFKSSTRLECMMQDYPKTLPPTARVGFTVLDAWLAYAPVKNNPEDAAKVPKGNPYHSATSGEMAIYRANSLILKTAGAQVADPVLQVFNGQEVEVWPRTTWKPKWGLTFAEIKRKVCGSCTISQRSTMVIKGRDVILEDLSLDGALLIDAVDDAKVKVRGSVQNKGWILENIDYKDASVPEELRIRGFRLNKIEQLEKNYTEPGEFCLEP
;
A
#
# COMPACT_ATOMS: atom_id res chain seq x y z
N MET A 1 -32.23 -5.43 39.76
CA MET A 1 -31.11 -6.30 40.17
C MET A 1 -30.53 -7.10 39.00
N MET A 2 -31.34 -7.64 38.07
CA MET A 2 -30.87 -8.34 36.85
C MET A 2 -29.98 -7.47 35.94
N ARG A 3 -30.39 -6.23 35.59
CA ARG A 3 -29.57 -5.33 34.76
C ARG A 3 -28.19 -5.01 35.33
N LYS A 4 -28.02 -4.95 36.67
CA LYS A 4 -26.71 -4.74 37.29
C LYS A 4 -25.81 -5.99 37.22
N ARG A 5 -26.40 -7.19 37.29
CA ARG A 5 -25.66 -8.45 37.12
C ARG A 5 -25.20 -8.61 35.66
N GLU A 6 -26.07 -8.41 34.68
CA GLU A 6 -25.71 -8.49 33.25
C GLU A 6 -24.59 -7.52 32.86
N VAL A 7 -24.68 -6.26 33.32
CA VAL A 7 -23.65 -5.24 33.07
C VAL A 7 -22.30 -5.61 33.69
N PHE A 8 -22.30 -6.24 34.87
CA PHE A 8 -21.08 -6.70 35.54
C PHE A 8 -20.42 -7.86 34.77
N TRP A 9 -21.22 -8.80 34.26
CA TRP A 9 -20.75 -9.92 33.43
C TRP A 9 -20.18 -9.46 32.09
N ILE A 10 -20.82 -8.50 31.42
CA ILE A 10 -20.33 -7.92 30.14
C ILE A 10 -18.98 -7.21 30.34
N SER A 11 -18.81 -6.51 31.46
CA SER A 11 -17.55 -5.82 31.80
C SER A 11 -16.41 -6.81 32.06
N LEU A 12 -16.66 -7.87 32.81
CA LEU A 12 -15.68 -8.93 33.08
C LEU A 12 -15.24 -9.69 31.81
N PHE A 13 -16.19 -9.97 30.90
CA PHE A 13 -15.86 -10.61 29.63
C PHE A 13 -14.97 -9.73 28.75
N GLN A 14 -15.25 -8.43 28.69
CA GLN A 14 -14.41 -7.49 27.95
C GLN A 14 -13.00 -7.42 28.53
N VAL A 15 -12.86 -7.36 29.85
CA VAL A 15 -11.56 -7.38 30.54
C VAL A 15 -10.81 -8.69 30.25
N ALA A 16 -11.48 -9.84 30.33
CA ALA A 16 -10.88 -11.14 30.03
C ALA A 16 -10.37 -11.20 28.58
N ARG A 17 -11.17 -10.72 27.61
CA ARG A 17 -10.76 -10.64 26.20
C ARG A 17 -9.55 -9.74 26.01
N LEU A 18 -9.58 -8.52 26.56
CA LEU A 18 -8.45 -7.60 26.48
C LEU A 18 -7.18 -8.19 27.11
N ASN A 19 -7.34 -8.94 28.21
CA ASN A 19 -6.23 -9.62 28.87
C ASN A 19 -5.68 -10.81 28.07
N SER A 20 -6.52 -11.55 27.35
CA SER A 20 -6.05 -12.67 26.52
C SER A 20 -5.48 -12.23 25.18
N SER A 21 -5.97 -11.13 24.62
CA SER A 21 -5.60 -10.67 23.28
C SER A 21 -4.28 -9.90 23.23
N TYR A 22 -3.79 -9.40 24.37
CA TYR A 22 -2.52 -8.68 24.44
C TYR A 22 -1.42 -9.60 25.01
N PRO A 23 -0.25 -9.73 24.35
CA PRO A 23 0.87 -10.53 24.88
C PRO A 23 1.30 -10.06 26.27
N GLY A 24 1.26 -10.96 27.27
CA GLY A 24 1.53 -10.62 28.68
C GLY A 24 0.35 -9.97 29.43
N GLY A 25 -0.80 -9.82 28.78
CA GLY A 25 -2.06 -9.40 29.37
C GLY A 25 -2.16 -7.93 29.74
N LEU A 26 -3.30 -7.57 30.36
CA LEU A 26 -3.62 -6.18 30.70
C LEU A 26 -2.65 -5.59 31.74
N GLU A 27 -2.09 -6.42 32.62
CA GLU A 27 -1.09 -5.98 33.60
C GLU A 27 0.17 -5.46 32.91
N LEU A 28 0.71 -6.23 31.95
CA LEU A 28 1.87 -5.79 31.17
C LEU A 28 1.52 -4.57 30.31
N TYR A 29 0.35 -4.57 29.67
CA TYR A 29 -0.12 -3.42 28.89
C TYR A 29 -0.12 -2.12 29.70
N ILE A 30 -0.69 -2.14 30.91
CA ILE A 30 -0.74 -0.96 31.79
C ILE A 30 0.66 -0.56 32.26
N LYS A 31 1.52 -1.53 32.57
CA LYS A 31 2.92 -1.26 32.96
C LYS A 31 3.67 -0.55 31.83
N THR A 32 3.67 -1.13 30.63
CA THR A 32 4.31 -0.55 29.44
C THR A 32 3.73 0.83 29.12
N ALA A 33 2.41 1.00 29.25
CA ALA A 33 1.75 2.29 29.07
C ALA A 33 2.26 3.37 30.03
N ARG A 34 2.44 3.06 31.32
CA ARG A 34 2.99 4.02 32.29
C ARG A 34 4.40 4.46 31.93
N GLU A 35 5.25 3.51 31.52
CA GLU A 35 6.63 3.78 31.13
C GLU A 35 6.68 4.68 29.88
N LEU A 36 5.93 4.33 28.83
CA LEU A 36 5.89 5.10 27.58
C LEU A 36 5.23 6.47 27.74
N LEU A 37 4.20 6.59 28.58
CA LEU A 37 3.56 7.87 28.91
C LEU A 37 4.52 8.78 29.69
N ALA A 38 5.27 8.23 30.64
CA ALA A 38 6.29 8.97 31.38
C ALA A 38 7.39 9.50 30.44
N ASP A 39 7.91 8.64 29.55
CA ASP A 39 8.91 9.02 28.54
C ASP A 39 8.38 10.11 27.58
N SER A 40 7.13 9.95 27.09
CA SER A 40 6.46 10.93 26.24
C SER A 40 6.26 12.29 26.93
N LYS A 41 5.87 12.26 28.21
CA LYS A 41 5.70 13.47 29.03
C LYS A 41 7.03 14.20 29.20
N ALA A 42 8.09 13.46 29.53
CA ALA A 42 9.46 13.97 29.66
C ALA A 42 10.07 14.46 28.34
N GLY A 43 9.48 14.10 27.19
CA GLY A 43 10.01 14.48 25.87
C GLY A 43 11.27 13.70 25.51
N LYS A 44 11.43 12.49 26.05
CA LYS A 44 12.59 11.64 25.78
C LYS A 44 12.60 11.23 24.31
N ASN A 45 13.72 11.47 23.64
CA ASN A 45 13.90 11.07 22.25
C ASN A 45 14.22 9.56 22.19
N PRO A 46 13.43 8.73 21.47
CA PRO A 46 13.74 7.31 21.33
C PRO A 46 15.05 7.01 20.59
N PHE A 47 15.61 8.00 19.90
CA PHE A 47 16.88 7.93 19.17
C PHE A 47 17.99 8.74 19.83
N ASP A 48 17.84 9.08 21.11
CA ASP A 48 18.93 9.70 21.88
C ASP A 48 20.20 8.84 21.83
N GLY A 49 21.35 9.48 21.66
CA GLY A 49 22.65 8.82 21.47
C GLY A 49 22.90 8.20 20.09
N PHE A 50 21.96 8.25 19.15
CA PHE A 50 22.16 7.80 17.76
C PHE A 50 22.52 8.95 16.82
N THR A 51 23.46 8.68 15.90
CA THR A 51 23.77 9.54 14.75
C THR A 51 23.16 8.94 13.48
N PRO A 52 22.35 9.71 12.71
CA PRO A 52 21.78 9.26 11.45
C PRO A 52 22.76 9.36 10.28
N SER A 53 22.62 8.45 9.31
CA SER A 53 23.32 8.49 8.02
C SER A 53 22.47 7.80 6.95
N VAL A 54 22.74 8.07 5.67
CA VAL A 54 22.03 7.41 4.58
C VAL A 54 22.52 5.94 4.48
N PRO A 55 21.62 4.94 4.56
CA PRO A 55 22.01 3.54 4.42
C PRO A 55 22.39 3.21 2.96
N LYS A 56 23.02 2.04 2.76
CA LYS A 56 23.17 1.48 1.41
C LYS A 56 21.85 0.87 0.95
N GLY A 57 21.45 1.14 -0.28
CA GLY A 57 20.28 0.57 -0.94
C GLY A 57 20.43 0.61 -2.46
N GLU A 58 19.40 0.19 -3.17
CA GLU A 58 19.37 0.21 -4.64
C GLU A 58 18.46 1.34 -5.14
N VAL A 59 18.89 2.01 -6.21
CA VAL A 59 18.08 2.99 -6.93
C VAL A 59 17.86 2.46 -8.34
N LEU A 60 16.60 2.31 -8.73
CA LEU A 60 16.25 1.75 -10.04
C LEU A 60 15.77 2.84 -10.98
N THR A 61 16.29 2.83 -12.20
CA THR A 61 15.80 3.70 -13.29
C THR A 61 14.86 2.90 -14.17
N PHE A 62 13.60 3.32 -14.27
CA PHE A 62 12.61 2.58 -15.04
C PHE A 62 13.03 2.37 -16.50
N GLY A 63 12.93 1.11 -16.97
CA GLY A 63 13.16 0.74 -18.36
C GLY A 63 14.62 0.56 -18.78
N ASP A 64 15.58 0.79 -17.89
CA ASP A 64 16.98 0.41 -18.13
C ASP A 64 17.19 -1.12 -18.01
N GLU A 65 18.37 -1.60 -18.42
CA GLU A 65 18.69 -3.04 -18.37
C GLU A 65 18.68 -3.59 -16.93
N ASN A 66 19.11 -2.81 -15.94
CA ASN A 66 19.13 -3.25 -14.55
C ASN A 66 17.72 -3.44 -14.01
N PHE A 67 16.81 -2.50 -14.27
CA PHE A 67 15.41 -2.58 -13.92
C PHE A 67 14.76 -3.81 -14.55
N ILE A 68 14.95 -4.03 -15.85
CA ILE A 68 14.39 -5.19 -16.56
C ILE A 68 14.93 -6.51 -15.98
N ASN A 69 16.23 -6.59 -15.68
CA ASN A 69 16.85 -7.77 -15.09
C ASN A 69 16.29 -8.06 -13.67
N PHE A 70 16.11 -7.03 -12.85
CA PHE A 70 15.48 -7.19 -11.54
C PHE A 70 14.00 -7.56 -11.66
N GLU A 71 13.28 -6.99 -12.62
CA GLU A 71 11.88 -7.31 -12.89
C GLU A 71 11.72 -8.80 -13.22
N GLU A 72 12.54 -9.33 -14.13
CA GLU A 72 12.55 -10.74 -14.50
C GLU A 72 12.90 -11.65 -13.30
N SER A 73 13.96 -11.29 -12.56
CA SER A 73 14.38 -12.02 -11.34
C SER A 73 13.25 -12.09 -10.30
N GLY A 74 12.55 -10.97 -10.08
CA GLY A 74 11.42 -10.94 -9.16
C GLY A 74 10.20 -11.72 -9.63
N VAL A 75 9.90 -11.73 -10.93
CA VAL A 75 8.84 -12.61 -11.47
C VAL A 75 9.20 -14.07 -11.20
N ARG A 76 10.45 -14.50 -11.38
CA ARG A 76 10.88 -15.88 -11.04
C ARG A 76 10.71 -16.20 -9.56
N GLU A 77 11.01 -15.26 -8.67
CA GLU A 77 10.91 -15.47 -7.22
C GLU A 77 9.48 -15.32 -6.67
N ALA A 78 8.53 -14.80 -7.46
CA ALA A 78 7.15 -14.54 -6.99
C ALA A 78 6.41 -15.80 -6.51
N GLN A 79 6.65 -16.97 -7.11
CA GLN A 79 6.08 -18.24 -6.64
C GLN A 79 6.57 -18.69 -5.27
N LYS A 80 7.70 -18.15 -4.82
CA LYS A 80 8.24 -18.38 -3.48
C LYS A 80 7.80 -17.29 -2.50
N ALA A 81 6.81 -16.48 -2.84
CA ALA A 81 6.35 -15.39 -2.00
C ALA A 81 4.96 -15.65 -1.41
N ALA A 82 4.73 -15.11 -0.22
CA ALA A 82 3.41 -14.86 0.34
C ALA A 82 3.16 -13.35 0.40
N PHE A 83 1.92 -12.94 0.15
CA PHE A 83 1.49 -11.54 0.14
C PHE A 83 0.63 -11.26 1.37
N VAL A 84 0.85 -10.10 2.01
CA VAL A 84 0.19 -9.70 3.25
C VAL A 84 -0.35 -8.27 3.10
N LEU A 85 -1.66 -8.16 2.94
CA LEU A 85 -2.38 -6.90 2.85
C LEU A 85 -2.81 -6.44 4.24
N VAL A 86 -2.45 -5.22 4.63
CA VAL A 86 -2.98 -4.58 5.84
C VAL A 86 -4.20 -3.71 5.48
N ALA A 87 -5.40 -4.20 5.83
CA ALA A 87 -6.70 -3.62 5.51
C ALA A 87 -7.61 -3.45 6.75
N GLY A 88 -7.03 -3.03 7.87
CA GLY A 88 -7.76 -2.83 9.13
C GLY A 88 -8.56 -1.51 9.23
N GLY A 89 -8.38 -0.58 8.29
CA GLY A 89 -8.94 0.78 8.36
C GLY A 89 -10.18 1.02 7.49
N LEU A 90 -11.12 1.81 8.00
CA LEU A 90 -12.23 2.37 7.23
C LEU A 90 -11.81 3.62 6.44
N GLY A 91 -12.63 3.99 5.44
CA GLY A 91 -12.44 5.17 4.60
C GLY A 91 -12.95 6.49 5.22
N GLU A 92 -13.36 6.53 6.48
CA GLU A 92 -14.09 7.68 7.05
C GLU A 92 -13.33 9.00 6.90
N ARG A 93 -12.01 8.99 7.07
CA ARG A 93 -11.15 10.18 6.86
C ARG A 93 -11.12 10.67 5.42
N LEU A 94 -11.48 9.83 4.46
CA LEU A 94 -11.62 10.16 3.03
C LEU A 94 -13.00 10.76 2.71
N GLY A 95 -13.96 10.70 3.65
CA GLY A 95 -15.37 10.96 3.36
C GLY A 95 -16.10 9.75 2.75
N TYR A 96 -15.61 8.54 3.01
CA TYR A 96 -16.17 7.28 2.50
C TYR A 96 -16.50 6.32 3.66
N ASN A 97 -17.75 5.87 3.75
CA ASN A 97 -18.23 5.02 4.84
C ASN A 97 -17.94 3.52 4.66
N GLY A 98 -17.40 3.13 3.49
CA GLY A 98 -17.03 1.75 3.19
C GLY A 98 -15.61 1.36 3.65
N ILE A 99 -15.26 0.11 3.35
CA ILE A 99 -13.87 -0.37 3.49
C ILE A 99 -13.02 0.18 2.36
N LYS A 100 -11.83 0.69 2.66
CA LYS A 100 -10.99 1.36 1.65
C LYS A 100 -10.65 0.49 0.44
N VAL A 101 -10.44 -0.80 0.66
CA VAL A 101 -10.10 -1.76 -0.40
C VAL A 101 -11.25 -2.00 -1.40
N ALA A 102 -12.47 -1.58 -1.07
CA ALA A 102 -13.62 -1.57 -1.99
C ALA A 102 -13.70 -0.31 -2.86
N LEU A 103 -12.88 0.73 -2.59
CA LEU A 103 -12.84 1.90 -3.45
C LEU A 103 -12.35 1.52 -4.85
N PRO A 104 -12.97 2.05 -5.92
CA PRO A 104 -12.43 1.95 -7.26
C PRO A 104 -11.05 2.60 -7.32
N ALA A 105 -10.04 1.83 -7.73
CA ALA A 105 -8.70 2.36 -7.97
C ALA A 105 -8.70 3.28 -9.21
N ASP A 106 -9.46 2.88 -10.23
CA ASP A 106 -9.82 3.71 -11.39
C ASP A 106 -11.31 3.54 -11.74
N THR A 107 -11.91 4.56 -12.34
CA THR A 107 -13.31 4.54 -12.78
C THR A 107 -13.48 4.10 -14.22
N THR A 108 -12.37 3.92 -14.96
CA THR A 108 -12.42 3.47 -16.35
C THR A 108 -12.89 2.01 -16.42
N THR A 109 -12.30 1.16 -15.58
CA THR A 109 -12.69 -0.24 -15.40
C THR A 109 -13.68 -0.44 -14.27
N GLY A 110 -13.67 0.45 -13.27
CA GLY A 110 -14.44 0.30 -12.04
C GLY A 110 -13.84 -0.71 -11.06
N ALA A 111 -12.65 -1.27 -11.34
CA ALA A 111 -12.00 -2.26 -10.49
C ALA A 111 -11.62 -1.63 -9.14
N CYS A 112 -12.00 -2.30 -8.05
CA CYS A 112 -11.59 -1.88 -6.72
C CYS A 112 -10.12 -2.24 -6.43
N PHE A 113 -9.53 -1.62 -5.40
CA PHE A 113 -8.15 -1.93 -5.00
C PHE A 113 -7.95 -3.42 -4.71
N LEU A 114 -8.89 -4.06 -3.99
CA LEU A 114 -8.77 -5.49 -3.69
C LEU A 114 -8.74 -6.36 -4.95
N GLN A 115 -9.59 -6.05 -5.93
CA GLN A 115 -9.60 -6.72 -7.22
C GLN A 115 -8.25 -6.54 -7.94
N GLN A 116 -7.75 -5.31 -8.03
CA GLN A 116 -6.47 -5.04 -8.70
C GLN A 116 -5.31 -5.79 -8.04
N TYR A 117 -5.28 -5.87 -6.71
CA TYR A 117 -4.25 -6.60 -5.98
C TYR A 117 -4.31 -8.10 -6.22
N ILE A 118 -5.51 -8.69 -6.14
CA ILE A 118 -5.69 -10.13 -6.41
C ILE A 118 -5.32 -10.47 -7.85
N GLU A 119 -5.82 -9.72 -8.82
CA GLU A 119 -5.51 -9.95 -10.23
C GLU A 119 -4.02 -9.77 -10.54
N SER A 120 -3.33 -8.88 -9.83
CA SER A 120 -1.87 -8.71 -9.97
C SER A 120 -1.09 -9.88 -9.37
N ILE A 121 -1.52 -10.40 -8.22
CA ILE A 121 -0.92 -11.61 -7.61
C ILE A 121 -1.14 -12.83 -8.51
N LEU A 122 -2.32 -12.99 -9.10
CA LEU A 122 -2.60 -14.08 -10.04
C LEU A 122 -1.77 -13.95 -11.32
N ALA A 123 -1.62 -12.73 -11.86
CA ALA A 123 -0.74 -12.49 -12.99
C ALA A 123 0.73 -12.83 -12.67
N LEU A 124 1.21 -12.49 -11.46
CA LEU A 124 2.54 -12.88 -10.98
C LEU A 124 2.68 -14.39 -10.84
N GLN A 125 1.71 -15.06 -10.22
CA GLN A 125 1.69 -16.52 -10.06
C GLN A 125 1.81 -17.23 -11.39
N GLU A 126 1.04 -16.78 -12.37
CA GLU A 126 1.05 -17.34 -13.71
C GLU A 126 2.35 -17.06 -14.45
N ALA A 127 2.82 -15.80 -14.46
CA ALA A 127 4.05 -15.41 -15.13
C ALA A 127 5.27 -16.13 -14.56
N SER A 128 5.36 -16.22 -13.24
CA SER A 128 6.39 -16.96 -12.53
C SER A 128 6.39 -18.44 -12.93
N GLY A 129 5.20 -19.07 -13.00
CA GLY A 129 5.07 -20.49 -13.38
C GLY A 129 5.46 -20.81 -14.80
N ARG A 130 5.28 -19.86 -15.73
CA ARG A 130 5.79 -20.02 -17.10
C ARG A 130 7.33 -19.99 -17.14
N LEU A 131 7.99 -19.31 -16.21
CA LEU A 131 9.45 -19.16 -16.17
C LEU A 131 10.18 -20.28 -15.42
N THR A 132 9.49 -21.02 -14.54
CA THR A 132 10.07 -22.04 -13.65
C THR A 132 9.78 -23.49 -14.10
N GLN A 133 9.44 -23.71 -15.38
CA GLN A 133 9.08 -25.01 -16.00
C GLN A 133 9.71 -26.23 -15.29
N GLY A 134 8.91 -26.98 -14.51
CA GLY A 134 9.36 -28.18 -13.79
C GLY A 134 9.00 -28.21 -12.31
N ASP A 135 8.76 -27.05 -11.68
CA ASP A 135 8.23 -26.98 -10.32
C ASP A 135 6.69 -27.13 -10.33
N CYS A 136 6.13 -27.82 -9.34
CA CYS A 136 4.68 -27.87 -9.14
C CYS A 136 4.12 -26.45 -9.11
N GLN A 137 3.01 -26.21 -9.80
CA GLN A 137 2.35 -24.90 -9.80
C GLN A 137 1.99 -24.48 -8.37
N THR A 138 2.81 -23.60 -7.79
CA THR A 138 2.60 -23.10 -6.43
C THR A 138 1.56 -21.99 -6.46
N GLN A 139 0.49 -22.17 -5.69
CA GLN A 139 -0.48 -21.12 -5.44
C GLN A 139 0.11 -20.09 -4.49
N ILE A 140 0.22 -18.83 -4.93
CA ILE A 140 0.75 -17.72 -4.13
C ILE A 140 -0.26 -17.40 -3.01
N PRO A 141 0.11 -17.47 -1.71
CA PRO A 141 -0.81 -17.14 -0.63
C PRO A 141 -1.05 -15.64 -0.50
N LEU A 142 -2.27 -15.27 -0.10
CA LEU A 142 -2.65 -13.91 0.29
C LEU A 142 -3.23 -13.90 1.70
N VAL A 143 -2.58 -13.20 2.61
CA VAL A 143 -3.13 -12.85 3.92
C VAL A 143 -3.70 -11.45 3.87
N ILE A 144 -4.90 -11.27 4.42
CA ILE A 144 -5.51 -9.96 4.61
C ILE A 144 -5.70 -9.73 6.11
N MET A 145 -4.94 -8.80 6.67
CA MET A 145 -5.16 -8.35 8.04
C MET A 145 -6.35 -7.39 8.07
N THR A 146 -7.38 -7.76 8.83
CA THR A 146 -8.63 -7.00 8.96
C THR A 146 -8.81 -6.50 10.39
N SER A 147 -9.84 -5.69 10.66
CA SER A 147 -10.27 -5.32 12.02
C SER A 147 -11.73 -5.70 12.24
N ASP A 148 -12.25 -5.53 13.46
CA ASP A 148 -13.69 -5.66 13.72
C ASP A 148 -14.54 -4.79 12.78
N ASP A 149 -14.00 -3.67 12.30
CA ASP A 149 -14.73 -2.71 11.47
C ASP A 149 -14.67 -3.08 9.97
N THR A 150 -13.73 -3.94 9.55
CA THR A 150 -13.51 -4.29 8.13
C THR A 150 -13.73 -5.76 7.80
N HIS A 151 -13.65 -6.68 8.77
CA HIS A 151 -13.59 -8.13 8.53
C HIS A 151 -14.80 -8.66 7.73
N THR A 152 -16.02 -8.47 8.24
CA THR A 152 -17.24 -8.97 7.58
C THR A 152 -17.41 -8.40 6.18
N ARG A 153 -17.15 -7.10 6.00
CA ARG A 153 -17.27 -6.43 4.69
C ARG A 153 -16.24 -6.92 3.69
N ILE A 154 -15.03 -7.30 4.13
CA ILE A 154 -14.00 -7.88 3.26
C ILE A 154 -14.39 -9.31 2.85
N VAL A 155 -14.94 -10.12 3.77
CA VAL A 155 -15.48 -11.44 3.45
C VAL A 155 -16.58 -11.33 2.39
N GLU A 156 -17.56 -10.46 2.63
CA GLU A 156 -18.66 -10.21 1.70
C GLU A 156 -18.16 -9.74 0.31
N LEU A 157 -17.17 -8.83 0.28
CA LEU A 157 -16.57 -8.35 -0.96
C LEU A 157 -15.88 -9.48 -1.75
N LEU A 158 -15.15 -10.36 -1.07
CA LEU A 158 -14.50 -11.52 -1.70
C LEU A 158 -15.54 -12.52 -2.22
N GLU A 159 -16.46 -12.97 -1.37
CA GLU A 159 -17.45 -14.00 -1.71
C GLU A 159 -18.39 -13.55 -2.84
N SER A 160 -18.89 -12.30 -2.79
CA SER A 160 -19.78 -11.76 -3.82
C SER A 160 -19.12 -11.59 -5.19
N ASN A 161 -17.78 -11.56 -5.24
CA ASN A 161 -17.00 -11.44 -6.47
C ASN A 161 -16.20 -12.70 -6.80
N LEU A 162 -16.54 -13.85 -6.20
CA LEU A 162 -15.85 -15.13 -6.43
C LEU A 162 -14.32 -15.00 -6.24
N TYR A 163 -13.92 -14.27 -5.19
CA TYR A 163 -12.53 -13.98 -4.84
C TYR A 163 -11.74 -13.35 -6.00
N PHE A 164 -12.42 -12.69 -6.94
CA PHE A 164 -11.85 -12.10 -8.15
C PHE A 164 -11.01 -13.09 -8.97
N GLY A 165 -11.36 -14.39 -8.92
CA GLY A 165 -10.68 -15.47 -9.64
C GLY A 165 -9.54 -16.14 -8.86
N MET A 166 -9.22 -15.69 -7.64
CA MET A 166 -8.27 -16.39 -6.77
C MET A 166 -8.96 -17.53 -6.04
N GLU A 167 -8.27 -18.66 -5.85
CA GLU A 167 -8.87 -19.78 -5.11
C GLU A 167 -9.10 -19.39 -3.65
N PRO A 168 -10.28 -19.66 -3.05
CA PRO A 168 -10.57 -19.29 -1.67
C PRO A 168 -9.55 -19.84 -0.65
N THR A 169 -8.91 -20.98 -0.97
CA THR A 169 -7.86 -21.59 -0.13
C THR A 169 -6.58 -20.76 -0.05
N GLN A 170 -6.29 -19.94 -1.07
CA GLN A 170 -5.14 -19.03 -1.10
C GLN A 170 -5.29 -17.86 -0.14
N VAL A 171 -6.53 -17.49 0.20
CA VAL A 171 -6.83 -16.30 0.99
C VAL A 171 -7.05 -16.64 2.45
N LYS A 172 -6.33 -15.97 3.36
CA LYS A 172 -6.50 -16.09 4.81
C LYS A 172 -6.73 -14.71 5.43
N LEU A 173 -7.81 -14.56 6.19
CA LEU A 173 -8.07 -13.33 6.92
C LEU A 173 -7.57 -13.47 8.37
N LEU A 174 -6.72 -12.54 8.79
CA LEU A 174 -6.26 -12.44 10.18
C LEU A 174 -6.85 -11.17 10.79
N LYS A 175 -7.77 -11.33 11.73
CA LYS A 175 -8.45 -10.18 12.33
C LYS A 175 -7.65 -9.67 13.53
N GLN A 176 -7.22 -8.41 13.48
CA GLN A 176 -6.60 -7.74 14.61
C GLN A 176 -7.64 -7.41 15.69
N GLU A 177 -7.21 -7.53 16.94
CA GLU A 177 -8.00 -7.16 18.11
C GLU A 177 -7.77 -5.69 18.48
N LYS A 178 -8.71 -5.08 19.19
CA LYS A 178 -8.57 -3.72 19.71
C LYS A 178 -7.90 -3.76 21.10
N VAL A 179 -7.10 -2.75 21.42
CA VAL A 179 -6.49 -2.58 22.74
C VAL A 179 -7.26 -1.55 23.57
N ALA A 180 -7.07 -1.60 24.89
CA ALA A 180 -7.73 -0.69 25.82
C ALA A 180 -7.20 0.74 25.69
N CYS A 181 -8.09 1.72 25.72
CA CYS A 181 -7.71 3.12 25.75
C CYS A 181 -7.30 3.55 27.16
N LEU A 182 -6.47 4.60 27.23
CA LEU A 182 -5.92 5.18 28.43
C LEU A 182 -6.44 6.62 28.59
N ASP A 183 -6.91 6.95 29.78
CA ASP A 183 -7.57 8.23 30.09
C ASP A 183 -6.58 9.32 30.54
N ASP A 184 -5.47 8.92 31.15
CA ASP A 184 -4.49 9.82 31.75
C ASP A 184 -3.06 9.25 31.77
N ASN A 185 -2.12 10.03 32.32
CA ASN A 185 -0.71 9.67 32.47
C ASN A 185 -0.47 8.52 33.47
N ASP A 186 -1.44 8.19 34.34
CA ASP A 186 -1.34 7.06 35.27
C ASP A 186 -1.74 5.73 34.59
N ALA A 187 -2.02 5.78 33.28
CA ALA A 187 -2.53 4.70 32.46
C ALA A 187 -3.86 4.12 32.98
N ARG A 188 -4.74 4.97 33.54
CA ARG A 188 -6.09 4.52 33.89
C ARG A 188 -6.86 4.16 32.61
N LEU A 189 -7.58 3.04 32.64
CA LEU A 189 -8.37 2.61 31.48
C LEU A 189 -9.52 3.58 31.23
N ALA A 190 -9.62 4.11 30.01
CA ALA A 190 -10.72 4.96 29.60
C ALA A 190 -11.99 4.12 29.43
N VAL A 191 -13.12 4.70 29.84
CA VAL A 191 -14.46 4.11 29.66
C VAL A 191 -15.27 4.95 28.70
N GLU A 192 -16.31 4.36 28.11
CA GLU A 192 -17.13 5.12 27.19
C GLU A 192 -17.96 6.20 27.86
N PRO A 193 -18.08 7.40 27.26
CA PRO A 193 -18.84 8.51 27.86
C PRO A 193 -20.29 8.15 28.17
N ARG A 194 -20.91 7.30 27.33
CA ARG A 194 -22.31 6.87 27.45
C ARG A 194 -22.49 5.54 28.20
N ASN A 195 -21.41 4.80 28.47
CA ASN A 195 -21.45 3.54 29.20
C ASN A 195 -20.16 3.32 30.00
N LYS A 196 -20.18 3.74 31.27
CA LYS A 196 -19.03 3.63 32.19
C LYS A 196 -18.60 2.20 32.52
N TYR A 197 -19.38 1.19 32.12
CA TYR A 197 -19.05 -0.22 32.32
C TYR A 197 -18.38 -0.86 31.09
N ARG A 198 -18.21 -0.09 30.01
CA ARG A 198 -17.51 -0.52 28.80
C ARG A 198 -16.20 0.24 28.69
N ILE A 199 -15.10 -0.49 28.63
CA ILE A 199 -13.78 0.05 28.35
C ILE A 199 -13.78 0.55 26.91
N GLN A 200 -13.28 1.76 26.69
CA GLN A 200 -13.08 2.27 25.35
C GLN A 200 -11.89 1.53 24.72
N THR A 201 -12.01 1.12 23.47
CA THR A 201 -10.96 0.39 22.75
C THR A 201 -10.65 1.04 21.42
N LYS A 202 -9.39 0.95 20.97
CA LYS A 202 -8.93 1.43 19.65
C LYS A 202 -8.00 0.39 19.01
N PRO A 203 -7.83 0.42 17.68
CA PRO A 203 -6.82 -0.40 17.02
C PRO A 203 -5.42 -0.11 17.59
N HIS A 204 -4.65 -1.17 17.80
CA HIS A 204 -3.28 -1.12 18.28
C HIS A 204 -2.29 -0.64 17.21
N GLY A 205 -2.65 -0.75 15.94
CA GLY A 205 -1.81 -0.33 14.83
C GLY A 205 -1.60 -1.48 13.85
N HIS A 206 -0.85 -1.21 12.79
CA HIS A 206 -0.60 -2.21 11.76
C HIS A 206 0.56 -3.16 12.12
N GLY A 207 1.31 -2.91 13.19
CA GLY A 207 2.34 -3.82 13.69
C GLY A 207 1.79 -5.16 14.21
N ASP A 208 0.49 -5.25 14.54
CA ASP A 208 -0.19 -6.50 14.92
C ASP A 208 -0.06 -7.61 13.87
N VAL A 209 0.20 -7.24 12.61
CA VAL A 209 0.34 -8.21 11.52
C VAL A 209 1.40 -9.28 11.81
N HIS A 210 2.48 -8.91 12.51
CA HIS A 210 3.58 -9.81 12.82
C HIS A 210 3.19 -10.86 13.87
N SER A 211 2.55 -10.44 14.97
CA SER A 211 2.05 -11.34 16.01
C SER A 211 0.89 -12.21 15.53
N LEU A 212 0.01 -11.67 14.67
CA LEU A 212 -1.06 -12.43 14.03
C LEU A 212 -0.51 -13.52 13.11
N LEU A 213 0.48 -13.20 12.26
CA LEU A 213 1.13 -14.18 11.41
C LEU A 213 1.82 -15.27 12.24
N PHE A 214 2.55 -14.88 13.29
CA PHE A 214 3.23 -15.82 14.17
C PHE A 214 2.25 -16.77 14.86
N SER A 215 1.25 -16.23 15.55
CA SER A 215 0.27 -17.01 16.31
C SER A 215 -0.66 -17.86 15.45
N SER A 216 -0.87 -17.48 14.18
CA SER A 216 -1.67 -18.27 13.23
C SER A 216 -1.00 -19.57 12.78
N GLY A 217 0.32 -19.70 12.96
CA GLY A 217 1.11 -20.84 12.46
C GLY A 217 1.35 -20.82 10.94
N LEU A 218 0.86 -19.82 10.21
CA LEU A 218 1.00 -19.73 8.75
C LEU A 218 2.45 -19.68 8.28
N LEU A 219 3.34 -19.05 9.05
CA LEU A 219 4.75 -18.96 8.69
C LEU A 219 5.42 -20.33 8.59
N LYS A 220 5.07 -21.26 9.48
CA LYS A 220 5.54 -22.64 9.41
C LYS A 220 4.98 -23.35 8.17
N VAL A 221 3.71 -23.14 7.84
CA VAL A 221 3.10 -23.70 6.63
C VAL A 221 3.82 -23.21 5.38
N TRP A 222 4.16 -21.93 5.31
CA TRP A 222 4.89 -21.32 4.19
C TRP A 222 6.32 -21.83 4.08
N HIS A 223 7.02 -21.95 5.20
CA HIS A 223 8.36 -22.53 5.26
C HIS A 223 8.36 -23.98 4.76
N ASP A 224 7.44 -24.80 5.29
CA ASP A 224 7.32 -26.22 4.90
C ASP A 224 6.90 -26.39 3.42
N ALA A 225 6.26 -25.36 2.83
CA ALA A 225 5.91 -25.28 1.41
C ALA A 225 7.04 -24.72 0.52
N GLY A 226 8.21 -24.37 1.07
CA GLY A 226 9.35 -23.85 0.32
C GLY A 226 9.22 -22.39 -0.10
N LEU A 227 8.34 -21.61 0.52
CA LEU A 227 8.31 -20.17 0.33
C LEU A 227 9.54 -19.52 0.98
N ARG A 228 9.94 -18.38 0.43
CA ARG A 228 11.12 -17.61 0.82
C ARG A 228 10.80 -16.17 1.21
N TRP A 229 9.72 -15.60 0.68
CA TRP A 229 9.45 -14.17 0.83
C TRP A 229 8.09 -13.90 1.47
N VAL A 230 8.02 -12.86 2.29
CA VAL A 230 6.76 -12.30 2.79
C VAL A 230 6.70 -10.82 2.41
N LEU A 231 5.75 -10.46 1.55
CA LEU A 231 5.55 -9.09 1.07
C LEU A 231 4.39 -8.43 1.79
N PHE A 232 4.67 -7.36 2.53
CA PHE A 232 3.67 -6.56 3.23
C PHE A 232 3.30 -5.33 2.43
N PHE A 233 2.01 -5.02 2.34
CA PHE A 233 1.50 -3.86 1.62
C PHE A 233 0.26 -3.23 2.25
N GLN A 234 -0.05 -2.01 1.81
CA GLN A 234 -1.11 -1.16 2.36
C GLN A 234 -2.36 -1.11 1.46
N ASP A 235 -3.47 -0.68 2.04
CA ASP A 235 -4.84 -0.76 1.48
C ASP A 235 -5.12 -0.05 0.14
N THR A 236 -4.44 1.06 -0.18
CA THR A 236 -4.90 1.99 -1.23
C THR A 236 -3.79 2.64 -2.06
N ASN A 237 -2.74 1.89 -2.40
CA ASN A 237 -1.74 2.32 -3.39
C ASN A 237 -2.00 1.64 -4.75
N GLY A 238 -2.44 2.41 -5.75
CA GLY A 238 -2.83 1.86 -7.07
C GLY A 238 -1.66 1.51 -7.99
N LEU A 239 -0.44 1.92 -7.62
CA LEU A 239 0.76 1.72 -8.42
C LEU A 239 1.66 0.58 -7.92
N LEU A 240 1.33 0.01 -6.75
CA LEU A 240 2.17 -0.95 -6.03
C LEU A 240 2.75 -2.07 -6.92
N PHE A 241 1.89 -2.76 -7.67
CA PHE A 241 2.28 -3.96 -8.41
C PHE A 241 3.11 -3.67 -9.67
N LYS A 242 3.32 -2.39 -10.03
CA LYS A 242 4.30 -2.00 -11.04
C LYS A 242 5.73 -2.01 -10.49
N ALA A 243 5.88 -1.86 -9.18
CA ALA A 243 7.18 -1.80 -8.50
C ALA A 243 7.59 -3.14 -7.87
N ILE A 244 6.62 -3.96 -7.47
CA ILE A 244 6.84 -5.23 -6.76
C ILE A 244 7.80 -6.18 -7.48
N PRO A 245 7.68 -6.44 -8.80
CA PRO A 245 8.56 -7.40 -9.46
C PRO A 245 10.04 -6.96 -9.36
N ALA A 246 10.37 -5.72 -9.72
CA ALA A 246 11.73 -5.22 -9.64
C ALA A 246 12.27 -5.21 -8.18
N ALA A 247 11.45 -4.79 -7.21
CA ALA A 247 11.85 -4.78 -5.81
C ALA A 247 12.09 -6.19 -5.23
N LEU A 248 11.30 -7.18 -5.65
CA LEU A 248 11.51 -8.57 -5.27
C LEU A 248 12.80 -9.12 -5.88
N GLY A 249 13.11 -8.79 -7.13
CA GLY A 249 14.38 -9.14 -7.76
C GLY A 249 15.60 -8.52 -7.06
N VAL A 250 15.48 -7.27 -6.61
CA VAL A 250 16.51 -6.63 -5.76
C VAL A 250 16.70 -7.41 -4.46
N SER A 251 15.60 -7.76 -3.77
CA SER A 251 15.65 -8.51 -2.51
C SER A 251 16.37 -9.85 -2.68
N ALA A 252 16.05 -10.58 -3.76
CA ALA A 252 16.67 -11.85 -4.07
C ALA A 252 18.16 -11.72 -4.41
N THR A 253 18.52 -10.72 -5.21
CA THR A 253 19.90 -10.50 -5.69
C THR A 253 20.82 -9.97 -4.59
N ARG A 254 20.32 -9.05 -3.76
CA ARG A 254 21.06 -8.47 -2.61
C ARG A 254 20.93 -9.30 -1.34
N GLN A 255 20.13 -10.37 -1.39
CA GLN A 255 19.85 -11.26 -0.27
C GLN A 255 19.37 -10.49 0.97
N TYR A 256 18.52 -9.48 0.80
CA TYR A 256 18.04 -8.69 1.92
C TYR A 256 17.15 -9.53 2.83
N HIS A 257 17.39 -9.43 4.15
CA HIS A 257 16.44 -9.94 5.15
C HIS A 257 15.21 -9.03 5.23
N VAL A 258 15.42 -7.73 5.01
CA VAL A 258 14.37 -6.71 4.95
C VAL A 258 14.70 -5.74 3.82
N ASN A 259 13.78 -5.57 2.89
CA ASN A 259 13.84 -4.54 1.86
C ASN A 259 12.61 -3.63 1.97
N SER A 260 12.85 -2.36 2.31
CA SER A 260 11.81 -1.34 2.29
C SER A 260 11.72 -0.72 0.89
N LEU A 261 10.55 -0.76 0.27
CA LEU A 261 10.34 0.02 -0.95
C LEU A 261 10.23 1.50 -0.57
N THR A 262 10.86 2.33 -1.38
CA THR A 262 10.98 3.75 -1.16
C THR A 262 10.83 4.54 -2.44
N VAL A 263 10.57 5.83 -2.29
CA VAL A 263 10.56 6.81 -3.38
C VAL A 263 11.39 8.03 -3.00
N PRO A 264 11.89 8.81 -3.97
CA PRO A 264 12.41 10.14 -3.68
C PRO A 264 11.33 10.97 -2.97
N ARG A 265 11.66 11.54 -1.81
CA ARG A 265 10.74 12.38 -1.03
C ARG A 265 11.30 13.79 -0.89
N LYS A 266 10.43 14.78 -0.74
CA LYS A 266 10.88 16.13 -0.35
C LYS A 266 11.19 16.16 1.14
N ALA A 267 12.18 16.93 1.52
CA ALA A 267 12.46 17.20 2.93
C ALA A 267 11.21 17.75 3.62
N LYS A 268 10.94 17.28 4.86
CA LYS A 268 9.76 17.62 5.68
C LYS A 268 8.41 17.17 5.09
N GLU A 269 8.40 16.39 4.01
CA GLU A 269 7.21 15.68 3.57
C GLU A 269 6.73 14.71 4.66
N ALA A 270 5.42 14.47 4.75
CA ALA A 270 4.81 13.61 5.76
C ALA A 270 5.02 12.09 5.47
N ILE A 271 6.27 11.72 5.16
CA ILE A 271 6.75 10.37 4.84
C ILE A 271 8.07 10.16 5.60
N GLY A 272 8.18 9.05 6.34
CA GLY A 272 9.39 8.70 7.05
C GLY A 272 10.57 8.42 6.11
N GLY A 273 11.78 8.71 6.58
CA GLY A 273 13.02 8.45 5.84
C GLY A 273 13.67 7.14 6.28
N ILE A 274 14.20 6.33 5.35
CA ILE A 274 15.05 5.21 5.74
C ILE A 274 16.43 5.74 6.13
N THR A 275 16.84 5.41 7.35
CA THR A 275 18.04 5.95 7.99
C THR A 275 18.86 4.81 8.59
N LYS A 276 20.18 4.86 8.43
CA LYS A 276 21.11 4.09 9.25
C LYS A 276 21.41 4.87 10.52
N LEU A 277 21.03 4.33 11.67
CA LEU A 277 21.31 4.87 12.98
C LEU A 277 22.52 4.17 13.59
N THR A 278 23.50 4.94 14.07
CA THR A 278 24.68 4.43 14.79
C THR A 278 24.72 5.04 16.18
N HIS A 279 24.60 4.22 17.22
CA HIS A 279 24.64 4.66 18.61
C HIS A 279 26.09 4.88 19.07
N ALA A 280 26.30 5.75 20.05
CA ALA A 280 27.61 6.04 20.64
C ALA A 280 28.32 4.80 21.24
N ASP A 281 27.58 3.74 21.59
CA ASP A 281 28.12 2.46 22.08
C ASP A 281 28.44 1.44 20.98
N GLY A 282 28.31 1.83 19.70
CA GLY A 282 28.61 0.99 18.54
C GLY A 282 27.42 0.18 17.99
N ARG A 283 26.24 0.20 18.63
CA ARG A 283 25.04 -0.43 18.06
C ARG A 283 24.60 0.27 16.78
N THR A 284 24.21 -0.51 15.76
CA THR A 284 23.70 0.03 14.49
C THR A 284 22.39 -0.62 14.07
N MET A 285 21.52 0.14 13.43
CA MET A 285 20.32 -0.39 12.76
C MET A 285 19.97 0.44 11.52
N VAL A 286 19.29 -0.17 10.55
CA VAL A 286 18.68 0.55 9.43
C VAL A 286 17.17 0.49 9.62
N ILE A 287 16.51 1.65 9.60
CA ILE A 287 15.09 1.73 9.94
C ILE A 287 14.43 2.96 9.33
N ASN A 288 13.10 2.92 9.23
CA ASN A 288 12.27 4.09 9.05
C ASN A 288 12.31 5.01 10.27
N VAL A 289 12.71 6.25 10.09
CA VAL A 289 12.54 7.33 11.07
C VAL A 289 11.40 8.22 10.59
N GLU A 290 10.35 8.36 11.40
CA GLU A 290 9.19 9.17 11.05
C GLU A 290 9.58 10.63 10.81
N TYR A 291 8.91 11.30 9.87
CA TYR A 291 9.24 12.67 9.45
C TYR A 291 9.29 13.67 10.61
N ASN A 292 8.42 13.49 11.61
CA ASN A 292 8.34 14.33 12.81
C ASN A 292 9.46 14.04 13.83
N GLN A 293 10.23 12.96 13.65
CA GLN A 293 11.38 12.59 14.46
C GLN A 293 12.70 12.85 13.71
N LEU A 294 12.71 12.72 12.39
CA LEU A 294 13.92 12.83 11.57
C LEU A 294 14.53 14.24 11.60
N ASP A 295 13.74 15.30 11.40
CA ASP A 295 14.26 16.67 11.44
C ASP A 295 14.86 17.03 12.82
N PRO A 296 14.17 16.78 13.97
CA PRO A 296 14.77 16.96 15.28
C PRO A 296 16.03 16.10 15.51
N LEU A 297 16.05 14.86 15.03
CA LEU A 297 17.20 13.96 15.16
C LEU A 297 18.42 14.51 14.40
N LEU A 298 18.23 14.99 13.17
CA LEU A 298 19.29 15.59 12.36
C LEU A 298 19.86 16.84 13.03
N ARG A 299 18.99 17.75 13.50
CA ARG A 299 19.42 18.96 14.24
C ARG A 299 20.23 18.64 15.49
N ALA A 300 19.80 17.63 16.25
CA ALA A 300 20.49 17.20 17.45
C ALA A 300 21.87 16.54 17.19
N THR A 301 22.17 16.17 15.94
CA THR A 301 23.36 15.37 15.57
C THR A 301 24.31 16.09 14.63
N GLY A 302 24.24 17.42 14.57
CA GLY A 302 25.19 18.26 13.83
C GLY A 302 24.76 18.64 12.41
N HIS A 303 23.48 18.44 12.06
CA HIS A 303 22.87 18.98 10.85
C HIS A 303 22.00 20.19 11.20
N ASP A 304 22.60 21.38 11.31
CA ASP A 304 21.93 22.60 11.80
C ASP A 304 20.63 22.92 11.03
N ASP A 305 20.61 22.66 9.73
CA ASP A 305 19.45 22.91 8.87
C ASP A 305 18.36 21.81 8.96
N GLY A 306 18.65 20.69 9.62
CA GLY A 306 17.75 19.55 9.81
C GLY A 306 17.56 18.72 8.54
N ASP A 307 16.33 18.31 8.27
CA ASP A 307 15.98 17.60 7.02
C ASP A 307 15.86 18.63 5.88
N VAL A 308 16.79 18.55 4.92
CA VAL A 308 16.87 19.44 3.75
C VAL A 308 17.06 18.65 2.47
N ASN A 309 16.67 19.26 1.34
CA ASN A 309 16.90 18.67 0.03
C ASN A 309 18.37 18.82 -0.37
N ASP A 310 18.92 17.80 -1.03
CA ASP A 310 20.23 17.85 -1.67
C ASP A 310 20.16 18.44 -3.09
N GLU A 311 21.25 18.33 -3.84
CA GLU A 311 21.39 18.85 -5.22
C GLU A 311 20.40 18.24 -6.21
N THR A 312 19.85 17.05 -5.92
CA THR A 312 18.78 16.41 -6.71
C THR A 312 17.42 17.05 -6.48
N GLY A 313 17.31 17.93 -5.47
CA GLY A 313 16.07 18.56 -5.04
C GLY A 313 15.19 17.66 -4.15
N TYR A 314 15.71 16.53 -3.66
CA TYR A 314 15.02 15.62 -2.74
C TYR A 314 15.81 15.46 -1.44
N SER A 315 15.16 14.97 -0.38
CA SER A 315 15.89 14.60 0.83
C SER A 315 16.83 13.42 0.53
N PRO A 316 18.07 13.42 1.07
CA PRO A 316 19.02 12.33 0.85
C PRO A 316 18.58 11.02 1.52
N PHE A 317 17.62 11.08 2.45
CA PHE A 317 16.98 9.90 3.00
C PHE A 317 15.81 9.48 2.10
N PRO A 318 15.73 8.22 1.63
CA PRO A 318 14.63 7.82 0.74
C PRO A 318 13.33 7.64 1.55
N GLY A 319 12.20 8.04 0.97
CA GLY A 319 10.90 8.01 1.64
C GLY A 319 10.28 6.62 1.66
N ASN A 320 10.04 6.08 2.84
CA ASN A 320 9.43 4.76 3.03
C ASN A 320 7.94 4.78 2.68
N ILE A 321 7.55 3.99 1.67
CA ILE A 321 6.15 3.88 1.23
C ILE A 321 5.40 2.72 1.90
N ASN A 322 6.02 2.12 2.92
CA ASN A 322 5.48 1.05 3.76
C ASN A 322 5.05 -0.19 2.98
N GLN A 323 5.86 -0.56 1.98
CA GLN A 323 5.81 -1.84 1.30
C GLN A 323 7.11 -2.56 1.65
N LEU A 324 7.02 -3.74 2.27
CA LEU A 324 8.17 -4.41 2.86
C LEU A 324 8.29 -5.80 2.26
N ILE A 325 9.50 -6.20 1.89
CA ILE A 325 9.82 -7.57 1.46
C ILE A 325 10.74 -8.16 2.52
N LEU A 326 10.26 -9.21 3.20
CA LEU A 326 11.01 -9.90 4.24
C LEU A 326 11.41 -11.30 3.77
N GLU A 327 12.64 -11.72 4.06
CA GLU A 327 13.06 -13.12 3.88
C GLU A 327 12.46 -13.97 5.01
N LEU A 328 11.84 -15.09 4.66
CA LEU A 328 10.98 -15.88 5.54
C LEU A 328 11.75 -16.51 6.71
N ASP A 329 12.93 -17.10 6.46
CA ASP A 329 13.66 -17.82 7.51
C ASP A 329 14.15 -16.89 8.63
N PRO A 330 14.86 -15.78 8.33
CA PRO A 330 15.21 -14.80 9.37
C PRO A 330 13.98 -14.20 10.05
N TYR A 331 12.87 -14.06 9.30
CA TYR A 331 11.61 -13.56 9.85
C TYR A 331 11.02 -14.53 10.88
N ILE A 332 10.95 -15.83 10.59
CA ILE A 332 10.50 -16.85 11.54
C ILE A 332 11.40 -16.89 12.77
N GLU A 333 12.72 -16.86 12.59
CA GLU A 333 13.69 -16.89 13.68
C GLU A 333 13.45 -15.74 14.67
N GLU A 334 13.27 -14.53 14.13
CA GLU A 334 13.08 -13.34 14.95
C GLU A 334 11.69 -13.29 15.62
N LEU A 335 10.63 -13.67 14.91
CA LEU A 335 9.30 -13.74 15.51
C LEU A 335 9.20 -14.82 16.59
N THR A 336 9.97 -15.91 16.49
CA THR A 336 10.05 -16.94 17.53
C THR A 336 10.64 -16.39 18.82
N LYS A 337 11.62 -15.47 18.74
CA LYS A 337 12.22 -14.82 19.93
C LYS A 337 11.27 -13.81 20.56
N THR A 338 10.51 -13.09 19.74
CA THR A 338 9.69 -11.95 20.17
C THR A 338 8.22 -12.31 20.42
N GLY A 339 7.78 -13.51 20.03
CA GLY A 339 6.35 -13.85 19.92
C GLY A 339 5.61 -12.99 18.88
N GLY A 340 6.36 -12.40 17.95
CA GLY A 340 5.90 -11.38 17.00
C GLY A 340 5.53 -10.02 17.60
N ALA A 341 5.94 -9.76 18.84
CA ALA A 341 5.79 -8.43 19.43
C ALA A 341 6.70 -7.41 18.74
N ILE A 342 6.13 -6.25 18.40
CA ILE A 342 6.87 -5.10 17.90
C ILE A 342 6.94 -4.04 18.99
N LYS A 343 8.06 -3.31 19.06
CA LYS A 343 8.23 -2.21 20.00
C LYS A 343 7.10 -1.19 19.87
N GLU A 344 6.45 -0.90 20.99
CA GLU A 344 5.34 0.03 21.05
C GLU A 344 5.80 1.48 21.30
N PHE A 345 4.90 2.40 21.01
CA PHE A 345 4.99 3.81 21.36
C PHE A 345 3.62 4.35 21.79
N VAL A 346 3.58 5.59 22.28
CA VAL A 346 2.33 6.27 22.63
C VAL A 346 2.38 7.72 22.17
N ASN A 347 1.27 8.22 21.62
CA ASN A 347 1.15 9.60 21.13
C ASN A 347 -0.06 10.32 21.75
N PRO A 348 -0.02 10.66 23.05
CA PRO A 348 -1.12 11.33 23.73
C PRO A 348 -1.35 12.74 23.18
N LYS A 349 -2.61 13.08 22.90
CA LYS A 349 -3.01 14.45 22.53
C LYS A 349 -3.35 15.20 23.81
N TYR A 350 -2.48 16.12 24.25
CA TYR A 350 -2.71 16.91 25.46
C TYR A 350 -3.66 18.11 25.21
N LYS A 351 -4.34 18.57 26.26
CA LYS A 351 -5.17 19.79 26.19
C LYS A 351 -4.34 21.06 26.07
N ASP A 352 -3.16 21.06 26.67
CA ASP A 352 -2.25 22.20 26.74
C ASP A 352 -0.79 21.72 26.95
N ALA A 353 0.14 22.68 27.00
CA ALA A 353 1.57 22.42 27.13
C ALA A 353 2.01 21.84 28.49
N SER A 354 1.14 21.83 29.52
CA SER A 354 1.48 21.24 30.83
C SER A 354 1.60 19.71 30.78
N LYS A 355 1.04 19.09 29.72
CA LYS A 355 0.99 17.64 29.53
C LYS A 355 0.38 16.87 30.72
N THR A 356 -0.58 17.49 31.41
CA THR A 356 -1.23 16.89 32.60
C THR A 356 -2.50 16.11 32.27
N SER A 357 -3.24 16.52 31.24
CA SER A 357 -4.51 15.90 30.85
C SER A 357 -4.64 15.75 29.34
N PHE A 358 -5.31 14.67 28.92
CA PHE A 358 -5.52 14.39 27.50
C PHE A 358 -6.77 15.11 26.97
N LYS A 359 -6.70 15.57 25.71
CA LYS A 359 -7.82 16.08 24.91
C LYS A 359 -8.76 14.95 24.51
N SER A 360 -8.24 13.75 24.33
CA SER A 360 -8.98 12.51 24.12
C SER A 360 -8.14 11.32 24.58
N SER A 361 -8.80 10.21 24.92
CA SER A 361 -8.11 9.00 25.35
C SER A 361 -7.09 8.51 24.31
N THR A 362 -5.97 7.99 24.80
CA THR A 362 -4.88 7.45 23.96
C THR A 362 -4.82 5.92 24.06
N ARG A 363 -3.88 5.28 23.40
CA ARG A 363 -3.58 3.83 23.48
C ARG A 363 -2.14 3.59 23.06
N LEU A 364 -1.56 2.44 23.41
CA LEU A 364 -0.28 2.03 22.83
C LEU A 364 -0.45 1.77 21.34
N GLU A 365 0.60 2.03 20.58
CA GLU A 365 0.63 1.86 19.13
C GLU A 365 1.88 1.07 18.71
N CYS A 366 1.75 0.27 17.65
CA CYS A 366 2.88 -0.38 17.00
C CYS A 366 2.82 -0.25 15.46
N MET A 367 4.00 -0.22 14.84
CA MET A 367 4.17 -0.01 13.39
C MET A 367 4.85 -1.22 12.74
N MET A 368 4.42 -1.62 11.55
CA MET A 368 4.96 -2.82 10.89
C MET A 368 6.40 -2.60 10.39
N GLN A 369 6.68 -1.37 9.96
CA GLN A 369 8.02 -0.94 9.57
C GLN A 369 9.01 -0.81 10.74
N ASP A 370 8.56 -1.01 11.99
CA ASP A 370 9.44 -1.05 13.16
C ASP A 370 10.03 -2.44 13.42
N TYR A 371 9.66 -3.47 12.64
CA TYR A 371 10.28 -4.79 12.69
C TYR A 371 11.82 -4.78 12.72
N PRO A 372 12.53 -3.93 11.94
CA PRO A 372 13.99 -3.87 12.01
C PRO A 372 14.58 -3.53 13.39
N LYS A 373 13.80 -2.99 14.34
CA LYS A 373 14.26 -2.72 15.73
C LYS A 373 14.60 -3.99 16.50
N THR A 374 14.05 -5.13 16.12
CA THR A 374 14.26 -6.40 16.84
C THR A 374 15.45 -7.18 16.26
N LEU A 375 15.86 -6.86 15.03
CA LEU A 375 16.90 -7.59 14.31
C LEU A 375 18.31 -7.39 14.89
N PRO A 376 19.19 -8.40 14.78
CA PRO A 376 20.59 -8.25 15.14
C PRO A 376 21.33 -7.33 14.14
N PRO A 377 22.45 -6.71 14.55
CA PRO A 377 23.24 -5.84 13.66
C PRO A 377 23.78 -6.52 12.39
N THR A 378 23.84 -7.85 12.37
CA THR A 378 24.25 -8.66 11.21
C THR A 378 23.16 -8.79 10.15
N ALA A 379 21.93 -8.36 10.44
CA ALA A 379 20.83 -8.47 9.51
C ALA A 379 21.02 -7.54 8.30
N ARG A 380 20.80 -8.08 7.09
CA ARG A 380 20.88 -7.31 5.84
C ARG A 380 19.59 -6.55 5.61
N VAL A 381 19.49 -5.36 6.21
CA VAL A 381 18.36 -4.44 6.04
C VAL A 381 18.74 -3.38 5.02
N GLY A 382 17.95 -3.26 3.96
CA GLY A 382 18.15 -2.32 2.86
C GLY A 382 16.86 -1.68 2.38
N PHE A 383 16.96 -0.95 1.27
CA PHE A 383 15.82 -0.33 0.60
C PHE A 383 16.00 -0.35 -0.92
N THR A 384 14.88 -0.21 -1.63
CA THR A 384 14.83 -0.03 -3.08
C THR A 384 14.09 1.25 -3.40
N VAL A 385 14.75 2.17 -4.10
CA VAL A 385 14.15 3.42 -4.59
C VAL A 385 13.61 3.19 -5.99
N LEU A 386 12.34 3.50 -6.19
CA LEU A 386 11.73 3.64 -7.50
C LEU A 386 11.15 5.04 -7.64
N ASP A 387 10.92 5.45 -8.89
CA ASP A 387 10.23 6.71 -9.15
C ASP A 387 8.84 6.75 -8.51
N ALA A 388 8.49 7.89 -7.91
CA ALA A 388 7.18 8.09 -7.29
C ALA A 388 6.01 7.86 -8.27
N TRP A 389 6.18 8.28 -9.54
CA TRP A 389 5.17 8.11 -10.58
C TRP A 389 4.92 6.64 -10.95
N LEU A 390 5.85 5.74 -10.62
CA LEU A 390 5.76 4.32 -10.89
C LEU A 390 5.27 3.52 -9.68
N ALA A 391 5.55 3.98 -8.44
CA ALA A 391 5.41 3.15 -7.24
C ALA A 391 4.47 3.71 -6.17
N TYR A 392 4.11 5.01 -6.19
CA TYR A 392 3.45 5.65 -5.04
C TYR A 392 2.28 6.57 -5.42
N ALA A 393 1.07 6.03 -5.28
CA ALA A 393 -0.19 6.78 -5.43
C ALA A 393 -1.21 6.36 -4.37
N PRO A 394 -1.00 6.72 -3.08
CA PRO A 394 -1.93 6.36 -2.02
C PRO A 394 -3.19 7.25 -2.03
N VAL A 395 -4.31 6.70 -1.58
CA VAL A 395 -5.56 7.44 -1.34
C VAL A 395 -5.79 7.61 0.18
N LYS A 396 -5.39 8.77 0.72
CA LYS A 396 -5.34 9.06 2.15
C LYS A 396 -6.09 10.33 2.59
N ASN A 397 -6.29 11.29 1.68
CA ASN A 397 -6.91 12.58 1.97
C ASN A 397 -8.33 12.66 1.38
N ASN A 398 -9.26 13.23 2.16
CA ASN A 398 -10.56 13.67 1.65
C ASN A 398 -10.39 14.89 0.71
N PRO A 399 -11.44 15.27 -0.05
CA PRO A 399 -11.40 16.44 -0.93
C PRO A 399 -10.98 17.74 -0.25
N GLU A 400 -11.47 18.02 0.96
CA GLU A 400 -11.20 19.27 1.67
C GLU A 400 -9.74 19.41 2.09
N ASP A 401 -9.14 18.33 2.60
CA ASP A 401 -7.74 18.32 3.03
C ASP A 401 -6.80 18.28 1.83
N ALA A 402 -7.18 17.56 0.77
CA ALA A 402 -6.43 17.57 -0.49
C ALA A 402 -6.38 18.97 -1.11
N ALA A 403 -7.49 19.73 -1.10
CA ALA A 403 -7.50 21.10 -1.61
C ALA A 403 -6.59 22.08 -0.86
N LYS A 404 -6.18 21.75 0.38
CA LYS A 404 -5.25 22.55 1.20
C LYS A 404 -3.78 22.21 0.96
N VAL A 405 -3.50 21.13 0.22
CA VAL A 405 -2.12 20.73 -0.10
C VAL A 405 -1.48 21.80 -1.00
N PRO A 406 -0.28 22.31 -0.66
CA PRO A 406 0.40 23.29 -1.49
C PRO A 406 0.65 22.79 -2.92
N LYS A 407 0.56 23.70 -3.90
CA LYS A 407 0.81 23.38 -5.30
C LYS A 407 2.20 22.74 -5.48
N GLY A 408 2.26 21.63 -6.21
CA GLY A 408 3.49 20.87 -6.44
C GLY A 408 3.72 19.71 -5.46
N ASN A 409 2.98 19.66 -4.34
CA ASN A 409 2.99 18.51 -3.44
C ASN A 409 1.92 17.49 -3.85
N PRO A 410 2.14 16.19 -3.56
CA PRO A 410 1.17 15.15 -3.90
C PRO A 410 -0.10 15.27 -3.04
N TYR A 411 -1.26 15.31 -3.70
CA TYR A 411 -2.56 15.44 -3.04
C TYR A 411 -2.99 14.20 -2.24
N HIS A 412 -2.57 13.01 -2.67
CA HIS A 412 -2.94 11.72 -2.07
C HIS A 412 -4.46 11.53 -1.84
N SER A 413 -5.27 11.96 -2.80
CA SER A 413 -6.73 11.81 -2.83
C SER A 413 -7.17 10.77 -3.86
N ALA A 414 -8.46 10.43 -3.88
CA ALA A 414 -9.04 9.55 -4.90
C ALA A 414 -8.86 10.13 -6.32
N THR A 415 -8.94 11.47 -6.46
CA THR A 415 -8.64 12.18 -7.70
C THR A 415 -7.21 11.93 -8.16
N SER A 416 -6.22 12.26 -7.31
CA SER A 416 -4.81 12.15 -7.70
C SER A 416 -4.35 10.70 -7.84
N GLY A 417 -4.94 9.78 -7.09
CA GLY A 417 -4.63 8.36 -7.17
C GLY A 417 -4.97 7.77 -8.53
N GLU A 418 -6.17 8.06 -9.04
CA GLU A 418 -6.58 7.62 -10.38
C GLU A 418 -5.77 8.32 -11.49
N MET A 419 -5.52 9.63 -11.36
CA MET A 419 -4.67 10.33 -12.34
C MET A 419 -3.24 9.80 -12.38
N ALA A 420 -2.70 9.35 -11.24
CA ALA A 420 -1.39 8.72 -11.19
C ALA A 420 -1.34 7.39 -11.94
N ILE A 421 -2.43 6.59 -11.94
CA ILE A 421 -2.54 5.38 -12.76
C ILE A 421 -2.47 5.73 -14.24
N TYR A 422 -3.26 6.71 -14.70
CA TYR A 422 -3.24 7.16 -16.09
C TYR A 422 -1.88 7.71 -16.51
N ARG A 423 -1.24 8.49 -15.63
CA ARG A 423 0.12 8.99 -15.82
C ARG A 423 1.11 7.85 -15.97
N ALA A 424 1.13 6.90 -15.03
CA ALA A 424 2.06 5.78 -15.06
C ALA A 424 1.90 4.94 -16.33
N ASN A 425 0.66 4.61 -16.69
CA ASN A 425 0.38 3.84 -17.90
C ASN A 425 0.80 4.58 -19.18
N SER A 426 0.56 5.89 -19.24
CA SER A 426 0.98 6.72 -20.38
C SER A 426 2.50 6.82 -20.50
N LEU A 427 3.22 7.01 -19.39
CA LEU A 427 4.67 7.05 -19.36
C LEU A 427 5.29 5.70 -19.76
N ILE A 428 4.73 4.58 -19.26
CA ILE A 428 5.16 3.23 -19.65
C ILE A 428 5.00 3.02 -21.16
N LEU A 429 3.86 3.43 -21.74
CA LEU A 429 3.62 3.33 -23.19
C LEU A 429 4.56 4.23 -24.00
N LYS A 430 4.86 5.45 -23.53
CA LYS A 430 5.88 6.32 -24.12
C LYS A 430 7.25 5.63 -24.15
N THR A 431 7.68 5.05 -23.03
CA THR A 431 8.96 4.32 -22.94
C THR A 431 8.96 3.05 -23.79
N ALA A 432 7.80 2.43 -24.00
CA ALA A 432 7.63 1.28 -24.91
C ALA A 432 7.66 1.67 -26.41
N GLY A 433 7.62 2.96 -26.75
CA GLY A 433 7.73 3.46 -28.13
C GLY A 433 6.44 4.05 -28.71
N ALA A 434 5.33 4.10 -27.97
CA ALA A 434 4.10 4.75 -28.43
C ALA A 434 4.18 6.28 -28.29
N GLN A 435 3.55 6.99 -29.23
CA GLN A 435 3.37 8.44 -29.16
C GLN A 435 2.08 8.75 -28.39
N VAL A 436 2.22 8.98 -27.09
CA VAL A 436 1.09 9.35 -26.21
C VAL A 436 1.07 10.87 -26.05
N ALA A 437 -0.08 11.50 -26.26
CA ALA A 437 -0.21 12.94 -26.07
C ALA A 437 0.07 13.37 -24.61
N ASP A 438 0.53 14.62 -24.45
CA ASP A 438 0.80 15.21 -23.14
C ASP A 438 -0.50 15.47 -22.34
N PRO A 439 -0.43 15.52 -21.00
CA PRO A 439 -1.59 15.76 -20.17
C PRO A 439 -2.10 17.20 -20.31
N VAL A 440 -3.35 17.40 -19.92
CA VAL A 440 -3.91 18.74 -19.68
C VAL A 440 -4.17 18.94 -18.20
N LEU A 441 -4.01 20.17 -17.71
CA LEU A 441 -4.36 20.50 -16.34
C LEU A 441 -5.88 20.67 -16.20
N GLN A 442 -6.46 20.03 -15.20
CA GLN A 442 -7.85 20.23 -14.82
C GLN A 442 -7.98 20.35 -13.29
N VAL A 443 -9.06 20.98 -12.85
CA VAL A 443 -9.34 21.17 -11.42
C VAL A 443 -10.54 20.34 -11.00
N PHE A 444 -10.34 19.43 -10.05
CA PHE A 444 -11.40 18.63 -9.42
C PHE A 444 -11.38 18.85 -7.92
N ASN A 445 -12.51 19.24 -7.33
CA ASN A 445 -12.61 19.53 -5.90
C ASN A 445 -11.49 20.47 -5.37
N GLY A 446 -11.07 21.45 -6.17
CA GLY A 446 -10.00 22.40 -5.80
C GLY A 446 -8.56 21.87 -5.97
N GLN A 447 -8.38 20.67 -6.51
CA GLN A 447 -7.07 20.08 -6.79
C GLN A 447 -6.74 20.25 -8.28
N GLU A 448 -5.63 20.89 -8.62
CA GLU A 448 -5.14 21.00 -10.00
C GLU A 448 -4.29 19.78 -10.34
N VAL A 449 -4.77 18.91 -11.24
CA VAL A 449 -4.13 17.64 -11.58
C VAL A 449 -3.86 17.52 -13.07
N GLU A 450 -2.82 16.75 -13.42
CA GLU A 450 -2.54 16.34 -14.79
C GLU A 450 -3.51 15.23 -15.22
N VAL A 451 -4.31 15.50 -16.25
CA VAL A 451 -5.21 14.53 -16.87
C VAL A 451 -4.56 13.98 -18.13
N TRP A 452 -3.99 12.80 -17.97
CA TRP A 452 -3.42 11.97 -19.04
C TRP A 452 -4.52 11.22 -19.81
N PRO A 453 -4.22 10.66 -21.00
CA PRO A 453 -5.10 9.69 -21.65
C PRO A 453 -5.51 8.58 -20.68
N ARG A 454 -6.79 8.20 -20.67
CA ARG A 454 -7.34 7.25 -19.70
C ARG A 454 -7.07 5.82 -20.15
N THR A 455 -5.80 5.46 -20.13
CA THR A 455 -5.34 4.13 -20.53
C THR A 455 -5.19 3.24 -19.31
N THR A 456 -5.81 2.07 -19.35
CA THR A 456 -5.76 1.04 -18.30
C THR A 456 -5.70 -0.34 -18.91
N TRP A 457 -5.15 -1.30 -18.17
CA TRP A 457 -5.09 -2.69 -18.58
C TRP A 457 -5.16 -3.63 -17.39
N LYS A 458 -5.63 -4.86 -17.63
CA LYS A 458 -5.54 -5.93 -16.64
C LYS A 458 -4.07 -6.32 -16.42
N PRO A 459 -3.65 -6.67 -15.19
CA PRO A 459 -2.27 -7.04 -14.90
C PRO A 459 -1.70 -8.13 -15.81
N LYS A 460 -2.53 -9.10 -16.21
CA LYS A 460 -2.16 -10.17 -17.16
C LYS A 460 -1.74 -9.69 -18.56
N TRP A 461 -2.12 -8.48 -18.97
CA TRP A 461 -1.69 -7.91 -20.24
C TRP A 461 -0.26 -7.34 -20.17
N GLY A 462 0.08 -6.67 -19.07
CA GLY A 462 1.32 -5.95 -18.93
C GLY A 462 1.76 -5.97 -17.48
N LEU A 463 2.32 -7.10 -17.05
CA LEU A 463 2.85 -7.27 -15.71
C LEU A 463 4.25 -6.66 -15.61
N THR A 464 5.06 -6.84 -16.66
CA THR A 464 6.43 -6.32 -16.74
C THR A 464 6.59 -5.30 -17.86
N PHE A 465 7.57 -4.40 -17.74
CA PHE A 465 7.88 -3.46 -18.81
C PHE A 465 8.31 -4.20 -20.09
N ALA A 466 9.09 -5.27 -19.98
CA ALA A 466 9.51 -6.07 -21.13
C ALA A 466 8.31 -6.70 -21.88
N GLU A 467 7.28 -7.16 -21.16
CA GLU A 467 6.06 -7.67 -21.77
C GLU A 467 5.30 -6.58 -22.53
N ILE A 468 5.16 -5.39 -21.92
CA ILE A 468 4.47 -4.26 -22.55
C ILE A 468 5.23 -3.81 -23.80
N LYS A 469 6.56 -3.64 -23.70
CA LYS A 469 7.42 -3.24 -24.83
C LYS A 469 7.32 -4.20 -26.01
N ARG A 470 7.14 -5.50 -25.77
CA ARG A 470 6.94 -6.50 -26.84
C ARG A 470 5.54 -6.43 -27.49
N LYS A 471 4.53 -5.93 -26.76
CA LYS A 471 3.13 -5.86 -27.22
C LYS A 471 2.77 -4.53 -27.87
N VAL A 472 3.67 -3.55 -27.83
CA VAL A 472 3.51 -2.25 -28.48
C VAL A 472 4.51 -2.18 -29.64
N CYS A 473 4.00 -2.13 -30.87
CA CYS A 473 4.81 -2.23 -32.08
C CYS A 473 4.38 -1.21 -33.14
N GLY A 474 5.29 -0.89 -34.06
CA GLY A 474 5.00 0.04 -35.14
C GLY A 474 4.75 1.47 -34.65
N SER A 475 3.93 2.22 -35.39
CA SER A 475 3.63 3.64 -35.08
C SER A 475 2.32 3.79 -34.31
N CYS A 476 2.32 3.45 -33.03
CA CYS A 476 1.16 3.68 -32.15
C CYS A 476 1.04 5.15 -31.71
N THR A 477 -0.14 5.76 -31.87
CA THR A 477 -0.46 7.11 -31.40
C THR A 477 -1.73 7.10 -30.53
N ILE A 478 -1.72 7.85 -29.42
CA ILE A 478 -2.86 7.96 -28.50
C ILE A 478 -3.12 9.44 -28.21
N SER A 479 -4.29 9.93 -28.62
CA SER A 479 -4.68 11.33 -28.43
C SER A 479 -4.95 11.64 -26.95
N GLN A 480 -4.85 12.92 -26.56
CA GLN A 480 -5.04 13.36 -25.18
C GLN A 480 -6.42 12.96 -24.62
N ARG A 481 -7.46 13.06 -25.46
CA ARG A 481 -8.84 12.73 -25.13
C ARG A 481 -9.16 11.24 -25.25
N SER A 482 -8.18 10.38 -25.46
CA SER A 482 -8.45 8.95 -25.63
C SER A 482 -8.63 8.17 -24.33
N THR A 483 -9.47 7.14 -24.39
CA THR A 483 -9.64 6.11 -23.36
C THR A 483 -9.30 4.77 -23.97
N MET A 484 -8.44 3.99 -23.31
CA MET A 484 -8.10 2.64 -23.77
C MET A 484 -8.19 1.67 -22.60
N VAL A 485 -8.93 0.58 -22.79
CA VAL A 485 -9.03 -0.51 -21.81
C VAL A 485 -8.63 -1.81 -22.49
N ILE A 486 -7.61 -2.47 -21.93
CA ILE A 486 -7.16 -3.76 -22.43
C ILE A 486 -7.39 -4.83 -21.37
N LYS A 487 -8.30 -5.75 -21.66
CA LYS A 487 -8.52 -6.97 -20.89
C LYS A 487 -8.20 -8.14 -21.80
N GLY A 488 -7.21 -8.93 -21.42
CA GLY A 488 -6.74 -10.05 -22.22
C GLY A 488 -5.23 -10.16 -22.14
N ARG A 489 -4.72 -11.39 -22.19
CA ARG A 489 -3.29 -11.62 -22.06
C ARG A 489 -2.55 -11.19 -23.33
N ASP A 490 -2.99 -11.68 -24.49
CA ASP A 490 -2.24 -11.57 -25.74
C ASP A 490 -2.84 -10.57 -26.74
N VAL A 491 -3.13 -9.35 -26.25
CA VAL A 491 -3.49 -8.21 -27.10
C VAL A 491 -2.22 -7.48 -27.54
N ILE A 492 -2.04 -7.29 -28.86
CA ILE A 492 -0.88 -6.61 -29.46
C ILE A 492 -1.38 -5.32 -30.10
N LEU A 493 -0.78 -4.19 -29.73
CA LEU A 493 -1.02 -2.89 -30.36
C LEU A 493 0.01 -2.70 -31.48
N GLU A 494 -0.43 -2.65 -32.73
CA GLU A 494 0.45 -2.51 -33.89
C GLU A 494 -0.10 -1.46 -34.85
N ASP A 495 0.63 -0.35 -35.03
CA ASP A 495 0.20 0.76 -35.92
C ASP A 495 -1.20 1.31 -35.57
N LEU A 496 -1.54 1.32 -34.27
CA LEU A 496 -2.80 1.85 -33.76
C LEU A 496 -2.77 3.39 -33.67
N SER A 497 -3.71 4.07 -34.30
CA SER A 497 -4.00 5.49 -34.09
C SER A 497 -5.32 5.65 -33.33
N LEU A 498 -5.26 6.01 -32.05
CA LEU A 498 -6.43 6.14 -31.19
C LEU A 498 -6.78 7.62 -30.92
N ASP A 499 -7.96 8.03 -31.36
CA ASP A 499 -8.62 9.29 -30.98
C ASP A 499 -10.09 9.06 -30.59
N GLY A 500 -10.30 8.55 -29.37
CA GLY A 500 -11.63 8.16 -28.87
C GLY A 500 -11.54 7.16 -27.75
N ALA A 501 -12.57 6.34 -27.57
CA ALA A 501 -12.59 5.24 -26.62
C ALA A 501 -12.47 3.88 -27.34
N LEU A 502 -11.55 3.04 -26.88
CA LEU A 502 -11.33 1.67 -27.34
C LEU A 502 -11.28 0.71 -26.16
N LEU A 503 -12.11 -0.33 -26.20
CA LEU A 503 -12.17 -1.39 -25.20
C LEU A 503 -11.98 -2.73 -25.88
N ILE A 504 -10.97 -3.48 -25.45
CA ILE A 504 -10.72 -4.85 -25.89
C ILE A 504 -10.92 -5.77 -24.68
N ASP A 505 -11.82 -6.74 -24.83
CA ASP A 505 -12.00 -7.83 -23.87
C ASP A 505 -11.74 -9.16 -24.58
N ALA A 506 -10.74 -9.90 -24.12
CA ALA A 506 -10.30 -11.14 -24.74
C ALA A 506 -10.03 -12.20 -23.67
N VAL A 507 -10.51 -13.42 -23.93
CA VAL A 507 -10.14 -14.60 -23.14
C VAL A 507 -8.64 -14.86 -23.24
N ASP A 508 -8.10 -15.61 -22.28
CA ASP A 508 -6.67 -15.78 -22.11
C ASP A 508 -5.97 -16.44 -23.32
N ASP A 509 -6.69 -17.29 -24.04
CA ASP A 509 -6.19 -18.01 -25.23
C ASP A 509 -6.48 -17.28 -26.56
N ALA A 510 -7.03 -16.07 -26.50
CA ALA A 510 -7.26 -15.22 -27.66
C ALA A 510 -6.07 -14.27 -27.87
N LYS A 511 -5.43 -14.39 -29.04
CA LYS A 511 -4.39 -13.47 -29.50
C LYS A 511 -5.03 -12.42 -30.40
N VAL A 512 -5.04 -11.17 -29.97
CA VAL A 512 -5.74 -10.09 -30.67
C VAL A 512 -4.74 -9.05 -31.12
N LYS A 513 -4.55 -8.90 -32.42
CA LYS A 513 -3.79 -7.80 -33.01
C LYS A 513 -4.72 -6.62 -33.26
N VAL A 514 -4.37 -5.44 -32.77
CA VAL A 514 -5.17 -4.21 -32.87
C VAL A 514 -4.39 -3.19 -33.69
N ARG A 515 -4.94 -2.79 -34.84
CA ARG A 515 -4.30 -1.89 -35.80
C ARG A 515 -5.29 -0.87 -36.37
N GLY A 516 -4.78 0.09 -37.12
CA GLY A 516 -5.61 1.05 -37.85
C GLY A 516 -6.03 2.25 -37.00
N SER A 517 -7.06 2.96 -37.45
CA SER A 517 -7.48 4.24 -36.86
C SER A 517 -8.82 4.12 -36.15
N VAL A 518 -8.86 4.38 -34.85
CA VAL A 518 -10.09 4.45 -34.06
C VAL A 518 -10.42 5.92 -33.81
N GLN A 519 -11.50 6.41 -34.42
CA GLN A 519 -12.00 7.77 -34.20
C GLN A 519 -13.46 7.73 -33.76
N ASN A 520 -13.74 8.23 -32.56
CA ASN A 520 -15.10 8.34 -32.05
C ASN A 520 -15.22 9.43 -30.97
N LYS A 521 -16.46 9.75 -30.54
CA LYS A 521 -16.75 10.78 -29.53
C LYS A 521 -16.23 10.47 -28.12
N GLY A 522 -15.73 9.24 -27.89
CA GLY A 522 -14.99 8.88 -26.70
C GLY A 522 -15.75 9.10 -25.40
N TRP A 523 -14.99 9.21 -24.30
CA TRP A 523 -15.54 9.47 -22.97
C TRP A 523 -15.08 10.83 -22.46
N ILE A 524 -15.95 11.52 -21.71
CA ILE A 524 -15.69 12.84 -21.13
C ILE A 524 -15.68 12.76 -19.60
N LEU A 525 -14.81 13.52 -18.97
CA LEU A 525 -14.81 13.72 -17.52
C LEU A 525 -15.78 14.86 -17.17
N GLU A 526 -16.78 14.55 -16.34
CA GLU A 526 -17.72 15.54 -15.81
C GLU A 526 -17.41 15.80 -14.34
N ASN A 527 -17.30 17.08 -13.97
CA ASN A 527 -17.06 17.48 -12.58
C ASN A 527 -18.23 17.09 -11.67
N ILE A 528 -17.89 16.64 -10.47
CA ILE A 528 -18.81 16.32 -9.40
C ILE A 528 -18.40 17.12 -8.16
N ASP A 529 -19.37 17.80 -7.54
CA ASP A 529 -19.16 18.44 -6.25
C ASP A 529 -19.18 17.38 -5.14
N TYR A 530 -18.12 17.32 -4.32
CA TYR A 530 -18.08 16.39 -3.19
C TYR A 530 -19.21 16.58 -2.16
N LYS A 531 -19.87 17.75 -2.16
CA LYS A 531 -21.00 18.08 -1.29
C LYS A 531 -22.36 17.61 -1.83
N ASP A 532 -22.45 17.20 -3.10
CA ASP A 532 -23.71 16.78 -3.70
C ASP A 532 -24.13 15.39 -3.20
N ALA A 533 -24.86 15.33 -2.10
CA ALA A 533 -25.30 14.09 -1.47
C ALA A 533 -26.20 13.18 -2.34
N SER A 534 -26.65 13.64 -3.52
CA SER A 534 -27.36 12.78 -4.47
C SER A 534 -26.44 11.81 -5.24
N VAL A 535 -25.13 12.08 -5.22
CA VAL A 535 -24.12 11.30 -5.92
C VAL A 535 -23.44 10.29 -4.96
N PRO A 536 -23.14 9.05 -5.40
CA PRO A 536 -22.41 8.08 -4.59
C PRO A 536 -21.08 8.63 -4.04
N GLU A 537 -20.72 8.18 -2.83
CA GLU A 537 -19.56 8.70 -2.09
C GLU A 537 -18.24 8.56 -2.88
N GLU A 538 -18.05 7.42 -3.54
CA GLU A 538 -16.86 7.10 -4.33
C GLU A 538 -16.64 8.02 -5.55
N LEU A 539 -17.70 8.65 -6.06
CA LEU A 539 -17.63 9.67 -7.11
C LEU A 539 -17.44 11.06 -6.49
N ARG A 540 -18.13 11.36 -5.37
CA ARG A 540 -17.98 12.63 -4.65
C ARG A 540 -16.56 12.88 -4.17
N ILE A 541 -15.93 11.89 -3.53
CA ILE A 541 -14.55 12.02 -3.02
C ILE A 541 -13.52 12.16 -4.14
N ARG A 542 -13.89 11.72 -5.35
CA ARG A 542 -13.05 11.74 -6.55
C ARG A 542 -13.20 13.03 -7.35
N GLY A 543 -14.38 13.65 -7.29
CA GLY A 543 -14.66 14.95 -7.89
C GLY A 543 -15.00 14.91 -9.38
N PHE A 544 -15.16 13.71 -9.95
CA PHE A 544 -15.60 13.55 -11.32
C PHE A 544 -16.30 12.20 -11.56
N ARG A 545 -17.00 12.11 -12.70
CA ARG A 545 -17.50 10.87 -13.29
C ARG A 545 -17.13 10.80 -14.77
N LEU A 546 -16.99 9.59 -15.31
CA LEU A 546 -16.81 9.36 -16.74
C LEU A 546 -18.17 9.26 -17.44
N ASN A 547 -18.47 10.19 -18.34
CA ASN A 547 -19.60 10.11 -19.27
C ASN A 547 -19.16 9.41 -20.56
N LYS A 548 -19.72 8.22 -20.80
CA LYS A 548 -19.38 7.35 -21.93
C LYS A 548 -20.24 7.69 -23.15
N ILE A 549 -19.78 8.61 -24.00
CA ILE A 549 -20.56 9.10 -25.15
C ILE A 549 -20.53 8.10 -26.31
N GLU A 550 -19.34 7.62 -26.67
CA GLU A 550 -19.15 6.64 -27.73
C GLU A 550 -17.89 5.83 -27.46
N GLN A 551 -17.89 4.57 -27.87
CA GLN A 551 -16.72 3.69 -27.78
C GLN A 551 -16.74 2.61 -28.85
N LEU A 552 -15.56 2.17 -29.27
CA LEU A 552 -15.40 0.91 -29.96
C LEU A 552 -15.09 -0.17 -28.91
N GLU A 553 -15.95 -1.17 -28.79
CA GLU A 553 -15.77 -2.30 -27.89
C GLU A 553 -15.78 -3.60 -28.66
N LYS A 554 -14.80 -4.47 -28.40
CA LYS A 554 -14.68 -5.79 -29.02
C LYS A 554 -14.43 -6.85 -27.97
N ASN A 555 -15.27 -7.88 -28.02
CA ASN A 555 -15.23 -9.04 -27.13
C ASN A 555 -14.82 -10.28 -27.92
N TYR A 556 -13.74 -10.93 -27.50
CA TYR A 556 -13.21 -12.17 -28.06
C TYR A 556 -13.37 -13.27 -27.03
N THR A 557 -14.47 -14.03 -27.14
CA THR A 557 -14.88 -15.03 -26.14
C THR A 557 -14.33 -16.43 -26.41
N GLU A 558 -13.77 -16.67 -27.59
CA GLU A 558 -13.24 -17.96 -28.02
C GLU A 558 -11.72 -17.89 -28.19
N PRO A 559 -10.99 -19.00 -27.94
CA PRO A 559 -9.58 -19.11 -28.29
C PRO A 559 -9.35 -18.88 -29.79
N GLY A 560 -8.22 -18.29 -30.16
CA GLY A 560 -7.86 -18.10 -31.57
C GLY A 560 -7.00 -16.87 -31.84
N GLU A 561 -6.69 -16.65 -33.11
CA GLU A 561 -5.97 -15.47 -33.59
C GLU A 561 -6.95 -14.52 -34.28
N PHE A 562 -6.95 -13.26 -33.83
CA PHE A 562 -7.87 -12.24 -34.30
C PHE A 562 -7.10 -10.99 -34.72
N CYS A 563 -7.63 -10.26 -35.70
CA CYS A 563 -7.18 -8.93 -36.05
C CYS A 563 -8.36 -7.95 -35.96
N LEU A 564 -8.16 -6.84 -35.26
CA LEU A 564 -9.05 -5.70 -35.25
C LEU A 564 -8.44 -4.58 -36.11
N GLU A 565 -9.08 -4.30 -37.24
CA GLU A 565 -8.76 -3.20 -38.15
C GLU A 565 -10.03 -2.37 -38.38
N PRO A 566 -10.27 -1.33 -37.56
CA PRO A 566 -11.48 -0.50 -37.57
C PRO A 566 -11.60 0.45 -38.77
#